data_AF-A0A1V9EUI6-F1
#
_entry.id   AF-A0A1V9EUI6-F1
#
_cell.length_a   1.000
_cell.length_b   1.000
_cell.length_c   1.000
_cell.angle_alpha   90.00
_cell.angle_beta   90.00
_cell.angle_gamma   90.00
#
_symmetry.space_group_name_H-M   'P 1'
#
loop_
_entity.id
_entity.type
_entity.pdbx_description
1 polymer ?
#
loop_
_entity_poly.entity_id
_entity_poly.type
_entity_poly.pdbx_seq_one_letter_code
_entity_poly.pdbx_strand_id
1 'polypeptide(L)'
;MILIKLIVAGMFTSLLNFSSVFLFNYYFRYLQHVKEKLAILLLVIYLFGSTDAYQLLKLPLLAGHYVKHKSESPYMTLGSFFKMHYIDPQPFDNDYKQDMRLPFKTVLNVYGRNLPTDLTIIPHINFRAPVKNTGLPVALNDNISPLLLTYTIFQPPRA
;
A
#
# COMPACT_ATOMS: atom_id res chain seq x y z
N MET A 1 39.01 -60.83 25.43
CA MET A 1 37.84 -60.11 26.00
C MET A 1 37.95 -58.57 25.87
N ILE A 2 39.13 -57.96 26.03
CA ILE A 2 39.33 -56.49 25.95
C ILE A 2 39.19 -55.95 24.51
N LEU A 3 39.73 -56.65 23.51
CA LEU A 3 39.69 -56.23 22.10
C LEU A 3 38.25 -56.13 21.55
N ILE A 4 37.37 -57.07 21.92
CA ILE A 4 35.96 -57.08 21.52
C ILE A 4 35.20 -55.90 22.15
N LYS A 5 35.49 -55.56 23.42
CA LYS A 5 34.88 -54.38 24.09
C LYS A 5 35.28 -53.06 23.41
N LEU A 6 36.54 -52.93 22.98
CA LEU A 6 37.02 -51.73 22.26
C LEU A 6 36.37 -51.57 20.88
N ILE A 7 36.21 -52.67 20.14
CA ILE A 7 35.55 -52.65 18.82
C ILE A 7 34.06 -52.30 18.95
N VAL A 8 33.37 -52.90 19.93
CA VAL A 8 31.95 -52.61 20.18
C VAL A 8 31.73 -51.17 20.64
N ALA A 9 32.61 -50.65 21.52
CA ALA A 9 32.54 -49.26 21.95
C ALA A 9 32.81 -48.27 20.80
N GLY A 10 33.78 -48.56 19.93
CA GLY A 10 34.08 -47.74 18.74
C GLY A 10 32.98 -47.76 17.67
N MET A 11 32.33 -48.91 17.46
CA MET A 11 31.16 -48.99 16.58
C MET A 11 29.97 -48.21 17.17
N PHE A 12 29.75 -48.28 18.48
CA PHE A 12 28.65 -47.57 19.14
C PHE A 12 28.82 -46.05 19.09
N THR A 13 30.03 -45.52 19.32
CA THR A 13 30.31 -44.08 19.20
C THR A 13 30.24 -43.59 17.75
N SER A 14 30.68 -44.40 16.78
CA SER A 14 30.53 -44.11 15.35
C SER A 14 29.04 -44.05 14.93
N LEU A 15 28.22 -45.00 15.38
CA LEU A 15 26.77 -45.02 15.13
C LEU A 15 26.04 -43.84 15.77
N LEU A 16 26.41 -43.46 17.01
CA LEU A 16 25.86 -42.29 17.68
C LEU A 16 26.23 -40.98 16.95
N ASN A 17 27.46 -40.86 16.45
CA ASN A 17 27.91 -39.70 15.66
C ASN A 17 27.24 -39.65 14.27
N PHE A 18 26.99 -40.81 13.66
CA PHE A 18 26.27 -40.86 12.39
C PHE A 18 24.80 -40.47 12.59
N SER A 19 24.12 -41.09 13.55
CA SER A 19 22.72 -40.77 13.90
C SER A 19 22.54 -39.31 14.28
N SER A 20 23.48 -38.72 15.05
CA SER A 20 23.42 -37.31 15.44
C SER A 20 23.59 -36.36 14.26
N VAL A 21 24.42 -36.69 13.26
CA VAL A 21 24.54 -35.91 12.01
C VAL A 21 23.26 -35.98 11.16
N PHE A 22 22.60 -37.14 11.09
CA PHE A 22 21.31 -37.28 10.40
C PHE A 22 20.20 -36.46 11.07
N LEU A 23 20.11 -36.55 12.40
CA LEU A 23 19.16 -35.77 13.19
C LEU A 23 19.43 -34.26 13.09
N PHE A 24 20.70 -33.85 13.11
CA PHE A 24 21.10 -32.46 12.92
C PHE A 24 20.71 -31.94 11.53
N ASN A 25 20.99 -32.69 10.47
CA ASN A 25 20.59 -32.30 9.10
C ASN A 25 19.07 -32.25 8.94
N TYR A 26 18.34 -33.20 9.54
CA TYR A 26 16.89 -33.19 9.56
C TYR A 26 16.34 -31.94 10.25
N TYR A 27 16.86 -31.61 11.43
CA TYR A 27 16.48 -30.42 12.19
C TYR A 27 16.85 -29.12 11.45
N PHE A 28 18.01 -29.06 10.82
CA PHE A 28 18.44 -27.90 10.02
C PHE A 28 17.49 -27.65 8.84
N ARG A 29 17.13 -28.70 8.09
CA ARG A 29 16.14 -28.63 7.00
C ARG A 29 14.77 -28.20 7.51
N TYR A 30 14.33 -28.76 8.64
CA TYR A 30 13.08 -28.37 9.27
C TYR A 30 13.07 -26.87 9.63
N LEU A 31 14.12 -26.38 10.29
CA LEU A 31 14.25 -24.96 10.63
C LEU A 31 14.27 -24.06 9.40
N GLN A 32 14.91 -24.49 8.30
CA GLN A 32 14.91 -23.74 7.05
C GLN A 32 13.47 -23.56 6.51
N HIS A 33 12.69 -24.62 6.45
CA HIS A 33 11.29 -24.54 6.01
C HIS A 33 10.43 -23.67 6.94
N VAL A 34 10.67 -23.71 8.25
CA VAL A 34 9.96 -22.84 9.21
C VAL A 34 10.28 -21.37 8.95
N LYS A 35 11.57 -21.03 8.72
CA LYS A 35 12.01 -19.66 8.41
C LYS A 35 11.39 -19.15 7.11
N GLU A 36 11.36 -19.97 6.06
CA GLU A 36 10.74 -19.62 4.77
C GLU A 36 9.25 -19.32 4.93
N LYS A 37 8.50 -20.19 5.63
CA LYS A 37 7.08 -19.97 5.89
C LYS A 37 6.83 -18.72 6.73
N LEU A 38 7.66 -18.47 7.74
CA LEU A 38 7.56 -17.27 8.57
C LEU A 38 7.84 -16.00 7.75
N ALA A 39 8.86 -16.01 6.90
CA ALA A 39 9.17 -14.89 6.02
C ALA A 39 8.02 -14.59 5.06
N ILE A 40 7.41 -15.61 4.46
CA ILE A 40 6.22 -15.46 3.61
C ILE A 40 5.05 -14.88 4.40
N LEU A 41 4.79 -15.39 5.61
CA LEU A 41 3.72 -14.87 6.47
C LEU A 41 3.92 -13.38 6.79
N LEU A 42 5.14 -13.02 7.21
CA LEU A 42 5.49 -11.63 7.51
C LEU A 42 5.40 -10.74 6.26
N LEU A 43 5.82 -11.24 5.09
CA LEU A 43 5.69 -10.52 3.83
C LEU A 43 4.23 -10.29 3.44
N VAL A 44 3.35 -11.28 3.61
CA VAL A 44 1.92 -11.12 3.36
C VAL A 44 1.33 -10.09 4.32
N ILE A 45 1.60 -10.19 5.62
CA ILE A 45 1.14 -9.20 6.60
C ILE A 45 1.64 -7.80 6.24
N TYR A 46 2.90 -7.67 5.87
CA TYR A 46 3.48 -6.40 5.43
C TYR A 46 2.80 -5.89 4.16
N LEU A 47 2.62 -6.72 3.12
CA LEU A 47 1.98 -6.32 1.87
C LEU A 47 0.57 -5.79 2.11
N PHE A 48 -0.25 -6.53 2.85
CA PHE A 48 -1.64 -6.15 3.13
C PHE A 48 -1.76 -5.01 4.14
N GLY A 49 -0.81 -4.86 5.07
CA GLY A 49 -0.82 -3.82 6.10
C GLY A 49 -0.14 -2.51 5.70
N SER A 50 0.76 -2.53 4.72
CA SER A 50 1.54 -1.35 4.29
C SER A 50 1.15 -0.81 2.91
N THR A 51 0.27 -1.52 2.18
CA THR A 51 -0.23 -1.12 0.86
C THR A 51 -1.75 -1.26 0.81
N ASP A 52 -2.39 -0.72 -0.22
CA ASP A 52 -3.83 -0.90 -0.46
C ASP A 52 -4.21 -2.33 -0.93
N ALA A 53 -3.31 -3.32 -0.87
CA ALA A 53 -3.63 -4.71 -1.18
C ALA A 53 -4.79 -5.28 -0.33
N TYR A 54 -5.05 -4.74 0.88
CA TYR A 54 -6.24 -5.10 1.66
C TYR A 54 -7.56 -4.83 0.94
N GLN A 55 -7.60 -3.89 -0.02
CA GLN A 55 -8.80 -3.63 -0.82
C GLN A 55 -9.18 -4.83 -1.69
N LEU A 56 -8.23 -5.72 -2.02
CA LEU A 56 -8.51 -6.99 -2.72
C LEU A 56 -9.40 -7.93 -1.90
N LEU A 57 -9.41 -7.81 -0.57
CA LEU A 57 -10.32 -8.58 0.28
C LEU A 57 -11.79 -8.18 0.08
N LYS A 58 -12.07 -7.04 -0.57
CA LYS A 58 -13.42 -6.58 -0.92
C LYS A 58 -13.90 -7.08 -2.30
N LEU A 59 -13.11 -7.87 -3.03
CA LEU A 59 -13.51 -8.44 -4.33
C LEU A 59 -14.82 -9.26 -4.29
N PRO A 60 -15.14 -10.01 -3.21
CA PRO A 60 -16.46 -10.67 -3.11
C PRO A 60 -17.63 -9.68 -3.11
N LEU A 61 -17.47 -8.49 -2.51
CA LEU A 61 -18.49 -7.44 -2.52
C LEU A 61 -18.70 -6.87 -3.93
N LEU A 62 -17.60 -6.64 -4.65
CA LEU A 62 -17.63 -6.20 -6.05
C LEU A 62 -18.36 -7.20 -6.94
N ALA A 63 -18.04 -8.48 -6.82
CA ALA A 63 -18.68 -9.55 -7.59
C ALA A 63 -20.18 -9.65 -7.28
N GLY A 64 -20.56 -9.61 -6.00
CA GLY A 64 -21.97 -9.61 -5.59
C GLY A 64 -22.75 -8.41 -6.12
N HIS A 65 -22.15 -7.22 -6.08
CA HIS A 65 -22.77 -5.99 -6.57
C HIS A 65 -22.89 -5.99 -8.11
N TYR A 66 -21.91 -6.54 -8.83
CA TYR A 66 -22.02 -6.77 -10.27
C TYR A 66 -23.18 -7.72 -10.62
N VAL A 67 -23.32 -8.83 -9.88
CA VAL A 67 -24.43 -9.79 -10.09
C VAL A 67 -25.78 -9.12 -9.85
N LYS A 68 -25.91 -8.25 -8.82
CA LYS A 68 -27.11 -7.45 -8.58
C LYS A 68 -27.47 -6.61 -9.81
N HIS A 69 -26.56 -5.75 -10.29
CA HIS A 69 -26.83 -4.93 -11.48
C HIS A 69 -27.05 -5.75 -12.76
N LYS A 70 -26.41 -6.91 -12.90
CA LYS A 70 -26.66 -7.83 -14.03
C LYS A 70 -28.07 -8.42 -13.99
N SER A 71 -28.63 -8.63 -12.80
CA SER A 71 -30.00 -9.11 -12.63
C SER A 71 -31.04 -8.01 -12.87
N GLU A 72 -30.75 -6.76 -12.48
CA GLU A 72 -31.60 -5.60 -12.72
C GLU A 72 -31.56 -5.13 -14.18
N SER A 73 -30.41 -5.26 -14.83
CA SER A 73 -30.16 -4.83 -16.20
C SER A 73 -29.42 -5.93 -16.96
N PRO A 74 -30.13 -6.79 -17.72
CA PRO A 74 -29.52 -7.91 -18.46
C PRO A 74 -28.42 -7.49 -19.43
N TYR A 75 -28.45 -6.25 -19.92
CA TYR A 75 -27.42 -5.69 -20.82
C TYR A 75 -26.17 -5.19 -20.10
N MET A 76 -26.14 -5.20 -18.76
CA MET A 76 -24.96 -4.81 -17.99
C MET A 76 -23.78 -5.71 -18.34
N THR A 77 -22.66 -5.10 -18.70
CA THR A 77 -21.37 -5.77 -18.91
C THR A 77 -20.43 -5.45 -17.77
N LEU A 78 -19.37 -6.24 -17.59
CA LEU A 78 -18.31 -5.92 -16.62
C LEU A 78 -17.71 -4.53 -16.91
N GLY A 79 -17.49 -4.20 -18.19
CA GLY A 79 -16.91 -2.91 -18.58
C GLY A 79 -17.83 -1.73 -18.24
N SER A 80 -19.12 -1.82 -18.54
CA SER A 80 -20.09 -0.77 -18.18
C SER A 80 -20.25 -0.63 -16.66
N PHE A 81 -20.19 -1.74 -15.92
CA PHE A 81 -20.20 -1.74 -14.46
C PHE A 81 -18.97 -1.03 -13.87
N PHE A 82 -17.77 -1.31 -14.38
CA PHE A 82 -16.57 -0.58 -13.93
C PHE A 82 -16.62 0.89 -14.33
N LYS A 83 -17.13 1.22 -15.52
CA LYS A 83 -17.28 2.61 -15.96
C LYS A 83 -18.21 3.38 -15.03
N MET A 84 -19.42 2.87 -14.75
CA MET A 84 -20.37 3.56 -13.88
C MET A 84 -19.85 3.74 -12.46
N HIS A 85 -19.06 2.79 -11.95
CA HIS A 85 -18.57 2.82 -10.57
C HIS A 85 -17.19 3.46 -10.42
N TYR A 86 -16.33 3.55 -11.43
CA TYR A 86 -14.96 4.04 -11.22
C TYR A 86 -14.57 5.21 -12.13
N ILE A 87 -15.34 5.47 -13.19
CA ILE A 87 -15.04 6.53 -14.16
C ILE A 87 -16.10 7.62 -14.09
N ASP A 88 -17.36 7.24 -14.06
CA ASP A 88 -18.47 8.19 -14.03
C ASP A 88 -18.60 8.84 -12.64
N PRO A 89 -19.13 10.09 -12.55
CA PRO A 89 -19.38 10.73 -11.26
C PRO A 89 -20.32 9.90 -10.38
N GLN A 90 -19.95 9.71 -9.12
CA GLN A 90 -20.75 8.92 -8.18
C GLN A 90 -22.10 9.61 -7.88
N PRO A 91 -23.25 9.00 -8.24
CA PRO A 91 -24.56 9.51 -7.87
C PRO A 91 -24.82 9.30 -6.37
N PHE A 92 -25.52 10.24 -5.73
CA PHE A 92 -26.02 10.08 -4.36
C PHE A 92 -27.44 9.51 -4.38
N ASP A 93 -27.53 8.19 -4.52
CA ASP A 93 -28.78 7.44 -4.61
C ASP A 93 -28.88 6.35 -3.52
N ASN A 94 -29.83 5.43 -3.67
CA ASN A 94 -30.06 4.34 -2.71
C ASN A 94 -28.86 3.37 -2.59
N ASP A 95 -28.05 3.26 -3.64
CA ASP A 95 -26.92 2.33 -3.72
C ASP A 95 -25.61 2.98 -3.25
N TYR A 96 -25.57 4.32 -3.11
CA TYR A 96 -24.39 5.08 -2.66
C TYR A 96 -23.60 4.44 -1.52
N LYS A 97 -24.29 3.98 -0.45
CA LYS A 97 -23.60 3.33 0.70
C LYS A 97 -22.92 2.01 0.32
N GLN A 98 -23.49 1.26 -0.62
CA GLN A 98 -22.92 0.02 -1.14
C GLN A 98 -21.75 0.34 -2.09
N ASP A 99 -21.92 1.34 -2.94
CA ASP A 99 -20.90 1.79 -3.90
C ASP A 99 -19.63 2.23 -3.19
N MET A 100 -19.74 3.04 -2.13
CA MET A 100 -18.59 3.50 -1.35
C MET A 100 -17.87 2.38 -0.58
N ARG A 101 -18.43 1.17 -0.52
CA ARG A 101 -17.79 -0.03 0.07
C ARG A 101 -17.03 -0.86 -0.95
N LEU A 102 -17.15 -0.58 -2.24
CA LEU A 102 -16.41 -1.33 -3.27
C LEU A 102 -14.88 -1.11 -3.09
N PRO A 103 -14.05 -2.06 -3.56
CA PRO A 103 -12.60 -1.92 -3.57
C PRO A 103 -12.18 -0.57 -4.14
N PHE A 104 -11.22 0.10 -3.49
CA PHE A 104 -10.61 1.36 -3.96
C PHE A 104 -11.54 2.58 -4.09
N LYS A 105 -12.80 2.51 -3.62
CA LYS A 105 -13.73 3.66 -3.60
C LYS A 105 -13.52 4.61 -2.44
N THR A 106 -13.07 4.07 -1.31
CA THR A 106 -12.76 4.84 -0.10
C THR A 106 -11.39 4.44 0.40
N VAL A 107 -10.55 5.44 0.64
CA VAL A 107 -9.26 5.28 1.32
C VAL A 107 -9.48 5.39 2.82
N LEU A 108 -9.12 4.34 3.57
CA LEU A 108 -9.17 4.38 5.03
C LEU A 108 -7.99 5.25 5.51
N ASN A 109 -8.28 6.47 5.94
CA ASN A 109 -7.27 7.46 6.36
C ASN A 109 -6.53 7.12 7.68
N VAL A 110 -6.63 5.90 8.21
CA VAL A 110 -6.32 5.63 9.63
C VAL A 110 -5.08 4.76 9.86
N TYR A 111 -4.63 3.95 8.89
CA TYR A 111 -3.49 3.05 9.12
C TYR A 111 -2.53 3.05 7.94
N GLY A 112 -1.41 3.78 8.07
CA GLY A 112 -0.27 3.63 7.18
C GLY A 112 -0.31 4.48 5.91
N ARG A 113 -0.36 5.81 6.04
CA ARG A 113 0.11 6.70 4.97
C ARG A 113 1.63 6.57 4.81
N ASN A 114 2.06 5.57 4.03
CA ASN A 114 3.30 5.67 3.26
C ASN A 114 2.95 6.48 2.00
N LEU A 115 3.20 7.79 2.02
CA LEU A 115 2.85 8.72 0.93
C LEU A 115 3.69 8.46 -0.37
N PRO A 116 3.21 8.75 -1.61
CA PRO A 116 1.85 8.94 -2.11
C PRO A 116 1.47 7.96 -3.24
N THR A 117 0.32 7.30 -3.13
CA THR A 117 -0.46 6.88 -4.31
C THR A 117 -1.56 7.88 -4.64
N ASP A 118 -1.43 9.12 -4.14
CA ASP A 118 -2.12 10.26 -4.71
C ASP A 118 -1.55 10.42 -6.12
N LEU A 119 -2.19 9.77 -7.10
CA LEU A 119 -2.25 10.30 -8.44
C LEU A 119 -2.91 11.67 -8.28
N THR A 120 -2.07 12.68 -8.06
CA THR A 120 -2.47 14.07 -8.03
C THR A 120 -3.31 14.28 -9.27
N ILE A 121 -4.62 14.45 -9.08
CA ILE A 121 -5.46 15.06 -10.09
C ILE A 121 -4.71 16.32 -10.47
N ILE A 122 -4.12 16.37 -11.66
CA ILE A 122 -3.44 17.56 -12.15
C ILE A 122 -4.52 18.63 -12.11
N PRO A 123 -4.45 19.64 -11.22
CA PRO A 123 -5.42 20.71 -11.28
C PRO A 123 -5.24 21.33 -12.67
N HIS A 124 -6.31 21.40 -13.45
CA HIS A 124 -6.29 22.14 -14.70
C HIS A 124 -6.09 23.61 -14.34
N ILE A 125 -4.82 24.05 -14.25
CA ILE A 125 -4.47 25.44 -13.99
C ILE A 125 -4.76 26.18 -15.29
N ASN A 126 -5.95 26.75 -15.37
CA ASN A 126 -6.30 27.65 -16.46
C ASN A 126 -5.61 28.98 -16.22
N PHE A 127 -4.45 29.19 -16.85
CA PHE A 127 -3.82 30.51 -16.88
C PHE A 127 -4.71 31.45 -17.69
N ARG A 128 -5.50 32.27 -16.99
CA ARG A 128 -6.16 33.43 -17.62
C ARG A 128 -5.13 34.54 -17.67
N ALA A 129 -4.89 35.09 -18.87
CA ALA A 129 -4.07 36.28 -19.02
C ALA A 129 -4.59 37.39 -18.09
N PRO A 130 -3.72 38.14 -17.41
CA PRO A 130 -4.16 39.21 -16.53
C PRO A 130 -5.04 40.16 -17.33
N VAL A 131 -6.25 40.41 -16.84
CA VAL A 131 -7.11 41.46 -17.38
C VAL A 131 -6.31 42.75 -17.28
N LYS A 132 -6.03 43.40 -18.42
CA LYS A 132 -5.48 44.76 -18.42
C LYS A 132 -6.54 45.65 -17.76
N ASN A 133 -6.42 45.87 -16.46
CA ASN A 133 -7.18 46.89 -15.77
C ASN A 133 -6.69 48.23 -16.34
N THR A 134 -7.50 48.88 -17.17
CA THR A 134 -7.34 50.28 -17.56
C THR A 134 -7.80 51.21 -16.43
N GLY A 135 -7.48 50.86 -15.18
CA GLY A 135 -7.70 51.68 -14.00
C GLY A 135 -6.34 52.09 -13.44
N LEU A 136 -6.23 53.34 -13.00
CA LEU A 136 -5.04 53.92 -12.37
C LEU A 136 -4.35 52.90 -11.43
N PRO A 137 -3.01 52.82 -11.41
CA PRO A 137 -2.33 52.00 -10.44
C PRO A 137 -2.72 52.50 -9.04
N VAL A 138 -3.35 51.63 -8.24
CA VAL A 138 -3.49 51.88 -6.81
C VAL A 138 -2.06 51.86 -6.27
N ALA A 139 -1.51 53.04 -6.01
CA ALA A 139 -0.31 53.17 -5.21
C ALA A 139 -0.67 52.64 -3.81
N LEU A 140 -0.29 51.40 -3.52
CA LEU A 140 -0.35 50.86 -2.17
C LEU A 140 0.68 51.63 -1.34
N ASN A 141 0.24 52.73 -0.73
CA ASN A 141 1.01 53.48 0.26
C ASN A 141 0.83 52.84 1.64
N ASP A 142 1.06 51.52 1.70
CA ASP A 142 1.03 50.81 2.96
C ASP A 142 2.42 50.90 3.58
N ASN A 143 2.51 51.51 4.76
CA ASN A 143 3.72 51.43 5.60
C ASN A 143 3.88 49.98 6.05
N ILE A 144 4.56 49.17 5.24
CA ILE A 144 4.88 47.78 5.58
C ILE A 144 5.80 47.80 6.80
N SER A 145 5.36 47.18 7.89
CA SER A 145 6.16 47.02 9.11
C SER A 145 7.50 46.35 8.76
N PRO A 146 8.64 46.84 9.26
CA PRO A 146 9.96 46.25 8.99
C PRO A 146 10.06 44.76 9.33
N LEU A 147 9.19 44.27 10.20
CA LEU A 147 9.10 42.86 10.62
C LEU A 147 8.55 41.94 9.51
N LEU A 148 7.90 42.47 8.48
CA LEU A 148 7.30 41.74 7.36
C LEU A 148 8.19 41.72 6.12
N LEU A 149 9.37 42.33 6.18
CA LEU A 149 10.27 42.44 5.05
C LEU A 149 11.07 41.14 4.85
N THR A 150 10.52 40.25 4.02
CA THR A 150 11.08 38.93 3.63
C THR A 150 12.40 39.01 2.85
N TYR A 151 12.83 40.19 2.39
CA TYR A 151 14.13 40.40 1.74
C TYR A 151 15.34 40.18 2.68
N THR A 152 15.11 40.07 3.99
CA THR A 152 16.14 39.73 4.98
C THR A 152 16.38 38.21 5.09
N ILE A 153 15.44 37.39 4.63
CA ILE A 153 15.47 35.93 4.81
C ILE A 153 16.35 35.24 3.74
N PHE A 154 16.35 35.76 2.52
CA PHE A 154 17.11 35.19 1.40
C PHE A 154 18.21 36.16 0.97
N GLN A 155 19.34 36.15 1.68
CA GLN A 155 20.55 36.85 1.26
C GLN A 155 21.70 35.86 1.03
N PRO A 156 22.50 36.02 -0.03
CA PRO A 156 23.68 35.20 -0.23
C PRO A 156 24.71 35.44 0.88
N PRO A 157 25.63 34.49 1.13
CA PRO A 157 26.68 34.64 2.13
C PRO A 157 27.51 35.90 1.87
N ARG A 158 27.67 36.73 2.89
CA ARG A 158 28.57 37.89 2.83
C ARG A 158 30.00 37.41 3.12
N ALA A 159 30.95 37.86 2.28
CA ALA A 159 32.37 37.60 2.44
C ALA A 159 32.97 38.43 3.58
#